data_AF-A0A348N890-F1
#
_entry.id   AF-A0A348N890-F1
#
_cell.length_a   1.000
_cell.length_b   1.000
_cell.length_c   1.000
_cell.angle_alpha   90.00
_cell.angle_beta   90.00
_cell.angle_gamma   90.00
#
_symmetry.space_group_name_H-M   'P 1'
#
loop_
_entity.id
_entity.type
_entity.pdbx_description
1 polymer ?
#
loop_
_entity_poly.entity_id
_entity_poly.type
_entity_poly.pdbx_seq_one_letter_code
_entity_poly.pdbx_strand_id
1 'polypeptide(L)'
;MGRLKELRKYVNNELIQLEDEDKRNSAIVHLYGVSLAATILAEKRGLDSELSSMAAMLHDLYAYKSGSYEDHAHKGAELARTILEELQLTNEEETDIICSAIYHHDDKHVTDSEMDEVLKDADVIHHCMNDLSKPIKEKEQSRYEKLRLELL
;
A
#
# COMPACT_ATOMS: atom_id res chain seq x y z
N MET A 1 3.90 -4.28 -22.24
CA MET A 1 3.49 -3.19 -21.32
C MET A 1 3.81 -3.70 -19.91
N GLY A 2 4.37 -2.90 -19.00
CA GLY A 2 4.85 -3.43 -17.69
C GLY A 2 3.72 -3.77 -16.71
N ARG A 3 3.94 -4.73 -15.80
CA ARG A 3 2.94 -5.25 -14.85
C ARG A 3 2.30 -4.16 -14.01
N LEU A 4 3.13 -3.30 -13.41
CA LEU A 4 2.67 -2.17 -12.60
C LEU A 4 1.79 -1.19 -13.38
N LYS A 5 2.04 -0.99 -14.68
CA LYS A 5 1.21 -0.11 -15.53
C LYS A 5 -0.17 -0.71 -15.77
N GLU A 6 -0.25 -2.02 -15.93
CA GLU A 6 -1.52 -2.75 -16.07
C GLU A 6 -2.32 -2.75 -14.76
N LEU A 7 -1.66 -3.01 -13.64
CA LEU A 7 -2.28 -2.91 -12.32
C LEU A 7 -2.84 -1.51 -12.05
N ARG A 8 -2.06 -0.46 -12.32
CA ARG A 8 -2.51 0.94 -12.16
C ARG A 8 -3.72 1.26 -13.02
N LYS A 9 -3.82 0.69 -14.22
CA LYS A 9 -5.01 0.85 -15.07
C LYS A 9 -6.25 0.26 -14.39
N TYR A 10 -6.13 -0.94 -13.81
CA TYR A 10 -7.21 -1.56 -13.05
C TYR A 10 -7.61 -0.70 -11.84
N VAL A 11 -6.64 -0.36 -10.99
CA VAL A 11 -6.88 0.45 -9.78
C VAL A 11 -7.53 1.80 -10.13
N ASN A 12 -7.05 2.50 -11.16
CA ASN A 12 -7.65 3.76 -11.57
C ASN A 12 -9.11 3.60 -12.03
N ASN A 13 -9.45 2.51 -12.72
CA ASN A 13 -10.83 2.26 -13.14
C ASN A 13 -11.77 2.05 -11.95
N GLU A 14 -11.27 1.42 -10.87
CA GLU A 14 -11.99 1.26 -9.61
C GLU A 14 -12.18 2.59 -8.89
N LEU A 15 -11.11 3.39 -8.77
CA LEU A 15 -11.18 4.70 -8.11
C LEU A 15 -12.09 5.70 -8.82
N ILE A 16 -12.20 5.63 -10.16
CA ILE A 16 -13.12 6.48 -10.93
C ILE A 16 -14.59 6.23 -10.56
N GLN A 17 -14.92 5.05 -10.00
CA GLN A 17 -16.30 4.76 -9.55
C GLN A 17 -16.66 5.49 -8.24
N LEU A 18 -15.69 6.07 -7.53
CA LEU A 18 -15.96 6.91 -6.35
C LEU A 18 -16.64 8.21 -6.79
N GLU A 19 -17.92 8.40 -6.44
CA GLU A 19 -18.70 9.59 -6.82
C GLU A 19 -18.16 10.87 -6.18
N ASP A 20 -17.75 10.79 -4.92
CA ASP A 20 -17.17 11.90 -4.15
C ASP A 20 -15.77 12.24 -4.68
N GLU A 21 -15.64 13.40 -5.32
CA GLU A 21 -14.41 13.84 -5.98
C GLU A 21 -13.26 14.06 -5.00
N ASP A 22 -13.54 14.60 -3.81
CA ASP A 22 -12.51 14.84 -2.81
C ASP A 22 -11.96 13.52 -2.26
N LYS A 23 -12.85 12.55 -1.98
CA LYS A 23 -12.44 11.20 -1.58
C LYS A 23 -11.65 10.50 -2.68
N ARG A 24 -12.10 10.61 -3.93
CA ARG A 24 -11.40 10.02 -5.09
C ARG A 24 -10.00 10.59 -5.24
N ASN A 25 -9.86 11.92 -5.21
CA ASN A 25 -8.57 12.58 -5.31
C ASN A 25 -7.66 12.21 -4.14
N SER A 26 -8.19 12.18 -2.91
CA SER A 26 -7.46 11.74 -1.73
C SER A 26 -6.96 10.30 -1.86
N ALA A 27 -7.79 9.37 -2.34
CA ALA A 27 -7.42 7.97 -2.54
C ALA A 27 -6.33 7.82 -3.61
N ILE A 28 -6.45 8.53 -4.73
CA ILE A 28 -5.43 8.52 -5.79
C ILE A 28 -4.09 9.03 -5.24
N VAL A 29 -4.08 10.18 -4.57
CA VAL A 29 -2.85 10.75 -3.99
C VAL A 29 -2.23 9.77 -3.01
N HIS A 30 -3.04 9.17 -2.14
CA HIS A 30 -2.56 8.21 -1.16
C HIS A 30 -1.93 6.96 -1.81
N LEU A 31 -2.65 6.25 -2.68
CA LEU A 31 -2.14 5.01 -3.27
C LEU A 31 -0.86 5.25 -4.09
N TYR A 32 -0.80 6.32 -4.89
CA TYR A 32 0.41 6.63 -5.67
C TYR A 32 1.56 7.11 -4.78
N GLY A 33 1.27 7.86 -3.73
CA GLY A 33 2.27 8.32 -2.77
C GLY A 33 2.89 7.17 -1.98
N VAL A 34 2.06 6.24 -1.47
CA VAL A 34 2.54 5.01 -0.82
C VAL A 34 3.29 4.12 -1.82
N SER A 35 2.79 3.99 -3.06
CA SER A 35 3.46 3.24 -4.13
C SER A 35 4.88 3.74 -4.43
N LEU A 36 5.08 5.07 -4.45
CA LEU A 36 6.41 5.66 -4.64
C LEU A 36 7.30 5.45 -3.41
N ALA A 37 6.76 5.66 -2.20
CA ALA A 37 7.50 5.45 -0.96
C ALA A 37 7.96 3.99 -0.80
N ALA A 38 7.09 3.03 -1.13
CA ALA A 38 7.39 1.61 -1.10
C ALA A 38 8.52 1.25 -2.08
N THR A 39 8.50 1.80 -3.30
CA THR A 39 9.60 1.62 -4.27
C THR A 39 10.93 2.13 -3.72
N ILE A 40 10.96 3.33 -3.13
CA ILE A 40 12.20 3.92 -2.58
C ILE A 40 12.73 3.08 -1.40
N LEU A 41 11.85 2.68 -0.49
CA LEU A 41 12.22 1.86 0.68
C LEU A 41 12.73 0.48 0.25
N ALA A 42 12.04 -0.18 -0.69
CA ALA A 42 12.44 -1.50 -1.19
C ALA A 42 13.83 -1.46 -1.82
N GLU A 43 14.11 -0.48 -2.69
CA GLU A 43 15.43 -0.29 -3.30
C GLU A 43 16.51 -0.07 -2.24
N LYS A 44 16.23 0.76 -1.23
CA LYS A 44 17.18 1.03 -0.13
C LYS A 44 17.45 -0.22 0.72
N ARG A 45 16.43 -1.08 0.92
CA ARG A 45 16.48 -2.28 1.74
C ARG A 45 16.91 -3.53 0.95
N GLY A 46 17.11 -3.43 -0.37
CA GLY A 46 17.52 -4.55 -1.22
C GLY A 46 16.41 -5.55 -1.53
N LEU A 47 15.16 -5.09 -1.54
CA LEU A 47 13.95 -5.88 -1.78
C LEU A 47 13.36 -5.60 -3.17
N ASP A 48 12.39 -6.41 -3.60
CA ASP A 48 11.73 -6.25 -4.90
C ASP A 48 10.84 -4.99 -4.92
N SER A 49 11.30 -3.97 -5.64
CA SER A 49 10.64 -2.67 -5.72
C SER A 49 9.39 -2.67 -6.61
N GLU A 50 9.25 -3.60 -7.56
CA GLU A 50 8.05 -3.73 -8.39
C GLU A 50 6.92 -4.35 -7.56
N LEU A 51 7.18 -5.46 -6.85
CA LEU A 51 6.19 -6.09 -5.96
C LEU A 51 5.77 -5.16 -4.82
N SER A 52 6.72 -4.45 -4.21
CA SER A 52 6.44 -3.43 -3.18
C SER A 52 5.48 -2.35 -3.70
N SER A 53 5.74 -1.87 -4.93
CA SER A 53 4.90 -0.85 -5.57
C SER A 53 3.51 -1.37 -5.88
N MET A 54 3.40 -2.63 -6.30
CA MET A 54 2.12 -3.29 -6.60
C MET A 54 1.29 -3.50 -5.33
N ALA A 55 1.90 -3.98 -4.23
CA ALA A 55 1.25 -4.13 -2.94
C ALA A 55 0.71 -2.79 -2.43
N ALA A 56 1.53 -1.74 -2.50
CA ALA A 56 1.14 -0.38 -2.14
C ALA A 56 -0.03 0.17 -2.97
N MET A 57 -0.11 -0.13 -4.26
CA MET A 57 -1.25 0.29 -5.10
C MET A 57 -2.57 -0.43 -4.74
N LEU A 58 -2.50 -1.57 -4.05
CA LEU A 58 -3.66 -2.42 -3.75
C LEU A 58 -4.12 -2.34 -2.29
N HIS A 59 -3.24 -1.97 -1.35
CA HIS A 59 -3.44 -2.21 0.08
C HIS A 59 -4.77 -1.70 0.65
N ASP A 60 -5.18 -0.49 0.25
CA ASP A 60 -6.40 0.17 0.71
C ASP A 60 -7.56 0.09 -0.29
N LEU A 61 -7.39 -0.59 -1.42
CA LEU A 61 -8.38 -0.61 -2.49
C LEU A 61 -9.72 -1.18 -2.04
N TYR A 62 -9.71 -2.18 -1.15
CA TYR A 62 -10.93 -2.71 -0.56
C TYR A 62 -11.69 -1.64 0.23
N ALA A 63 -11.00 -0.84 1.04
CA ALA A 63 -11.62 0.22 1.82
C ALA A 63 -12.26 1.28 0.92
N TYR A 64 -11.58 1.66 -0.16
CA TYR A 64 -12.12 2.59 -1.14
C TYR A 64 -13.34 2.01 -1.87
N LYS A 65 -13.29 0.75 -2.34
CA LYS A 65 -14.42 0.12 -3.05
C LYS A 65 -15.64 -0.10 -2.15
N SER A 66 -15.43 -0.49 -0.90
CA SER A 66 -16.52 -0.82 0.03
C SER A 66 -17.04 0.38 0.82
N GLY A 67 -16.24 1.44 0.93
CA GLY A 67 -16.50 2.57 1.83
C GLY A 67 -16.27 2.24 3.32
N SER A 68 -15.63 1.11 3.64
CA SER A 68 -15.38 0.68 5.03
C SER A 68 -13.93 0.28 5.27
N TYR A 69 -13.35 0.78 6.36
CA TYR A 69 -12.03 0.37 6.85
C TYR A 69 -12.11 -0.83 7.82
N GLU A 70 -13.30 -1.36 8.09
CA GLU A 70 -13.47 -2.53 8.96
C GLU A 70 -12.87 -3.78 8.30
N ASP A 71 -11.79 -4.27 8.92
CA ASP A 71 -11.05 -5.44 8.47
C ASP A 71 -10.48 -5.30 7.04
N HIS A 72 -10.14 -4.06 6.66
CA HIS A 72 -9.72 -3.73 5.29
C HIS A 72 -8.40 -4.37 4.88
N ALA A 73 -7.48 -4.62 5.81
CA ALA A 73 -6.22 -5.29 5.52
C ALA A 73 -6.44 -6.75 5.08
N HIS A 74 -7.21 -7.52 5.85
CA HIS A 74 -7.52 -8.93 5.56
C HIS A 74 -8.33 -9.08 4.27
N LYS A 75 -9.43 -8.32 4.15
CA LYS A 75 -10.28 -8.34 2.94
C LYS A 75 -9.58 -7.71 1.73
N GLY A 76 -8.67 -6.77 1.97
CA GLY A 76 -7.78 -6.18 0.97
C GLY A 76 -6.83 -7.21 0.39
N ALA A 77 -6.27 -8.09 1.21
CA ALA A 77 -5.41 -9.18 0.74
C ALA A 77 -6.18 -10.19 -0.12
N GLU A 78 -7.41 -10.55 0.27
CA GLU A 78 -8.29 -11.42 -0.53
C GLU A 78 -8.64 -10.78 -1.89
N LEU A 79 -8.98 -9.50 -1.89
CA LEU A 79 -9.25 -8.73 -3.10
C LEU A 79 -8.00 -8.64 -3.99
N ALA A 80 -6.84 -8.37 -3.41
CA ALA A 80 -5.57 -8.27 -4.13
C ALA A 80 -5.22 -9.57 -4.84
N ARG A 81 -5.38 -10.72 -4.17
CA ARG A 81 -5.19 -12.04 -4.79
C ARG A 81 -6.07 -12.21 -6.03
N THR A 82 -7.37 -11.91 -5.90
CA THR A 82 -8.33 -12.02 -7.00
C THR A 82 -7.90 -11.17 -8.19
N ILE A 83 -7.52 -9.91 -7.96
CA ILE A 83 -7.08 -8.98 -9.02
C ILE A 83 -5.81 -9.48 -9.70
N LEU A 84 -4.81 -9.92 -8.93
CA LEU A 84 -3.53 -10.38 -9.46
C LEU A 84 -3.68 -11.65 -10.31
N GLU A 85 -4.53 -12.58 -9.87
CA GLU A 85 -4.86 -13.81 -10.60
C GLU A 85 -5.65 -13.52 -11.88
N GLU A 86 -6.67 -12.66 -11.82
CA GLU A 86 -7.47 -12.25 -12.98
C GLU A 86 -6.62 -11.58 -14.07
N LEU A 87 -5.67 -10.74 -13.67
CA LEU A 87 -4.79 -10.01 -14.57
C LEU A 87 -3.53 -10.81 -14.96
N GLN A 88 -3.30 -11.97 -14.34
CA GLN A 88 -2.11 -12.81 -14.55
C GLN A 88 -0.79 -12.04 -14.43
N LEU A 89 -0.71 -11.13 -13.45
CA LEU A 89 0.45 -10.25 -13.28
C LEU A 89 1.59 -10.89 -12.50
N THR A 90 1.27 -11.86 -11.64
CA THR A 90 2.22 -12.48 -10.70
C THR A 90 2.13 -13.99 -10.77
N ASN A 91 3.21 -14.66 -10.39
CA ASN A 91 3.16 -16.07 -10.03
C ASN A 91 2.61 -16.25 -8.60
N GLU A 92 2.47 -17.49 -8.14
CA GLU A 92 1.92 -17.82 -6.81
C GLU A 92 2.74 -17.21 -5.67
N GLU A 93 4.07 -17.35 -5.72
CA GLU A 93 4.99 -16.81 -4.70
C GLU A 93 4.93 -15.28 -4.63
N GLU A 94 4.98 -14.60 -5.78
CA GLU A 94 4.84 -13.14 -5.87
C GLU A 94 3.47 -12.66 -5.34
N THR A 95 2.41 -13.41 -5.64
CA THR A 95 1.06 -13.12 -5.13
C THR A 95 0.99 -13.24 -3.62
N ASP A 96 1.58 -14.30 -3.06
CA ASP A 96 1.61 -14.54 -1.62
C ASP A 96 2.38 -13.44 -0.87
N ILE A 97 3.50 -12.99 -1.43
CA ILE A 97 4.29 -11.87 -0.90
C ILE A 97 3.45 -10.58 -0.86
N ILE A 98 2.78 -10.23 -1.96
CA ILE A 98 1.93 -9.03 -2.00
C ILE A 98 0.76 -9.15 -1.02
N CYS A 99 0.09 -10.31 -0.97
CA CYS A 99 -1.04 -10.53 -0.08
C CYS A 99 -0.63 -10.49 1.39
N SER A 100 0.54 -11.04 1.75
CA SER A 100 1.08 -10.97 3.11
C SER A 100 1.29 -9.52 3.54
N ALA A 101 1.93 -8.73 2.67
CA ALA A 101 2.18 -7.33 2.97
C ALA A 101 0.89 -6.57 3.23
N ILE A 102 -0.12 -6.75 2.36
CA ILE A 102 -1.43 -6.12 2.50
C ILE A 102 -2.17 -6.64 3.74
N TYR A 103 -2.10 -7.92 4.04
CA TYR A 103 -2.79 -8.51 5.19
C TYR A 103 -2.32 -7.91 6.52
N HIS A 104 -1.00 -7.70 6.66
CA HIS A 104 -0.42 -7.20 7.92
C HIS A 104 -0.29 -5.67 7.97
N HIS A 105 -0.54 -4.93 6.88
CA HIS A 105 -0.11 -3.53 6.79
C HIS A 105 -0.73 -2.60 7.86
N ASP A 106 -1.93 -2.89 8.38
CA ASP A 106 -2.59 -2.03 9.38
C ASP A 106 -2.07 -2.27 10.82
N ASP A 107 -1.45 -3.44 11.08
CA ASP A 107 -0.82 -3.75 12.36
C ASP A 107 0.59 -3.18 12.42
N LYS A 108 0.66 -1.94 12.89
CA LYS A 108 1.93 -1.20 13.01
C LYS A 108 2.78 -1.64 14.21
N HIS A 109 2.25 -2.43 15.14
CA HIS A 109 2.96 -2.84 16.35
C HIS A 109 3.69 -4.17 16.20
N VAL A 110 3.22 -5.03 15.30
CA VAL A 110 3.86 -6.29 14.97
C VAL A 110 4.91 -6.07 13.87
N THR A 111 6.03 -6.80 13.98
CA THR A 111 7.04 -6.91 12.94
C THR A 111 6.86 -8.25 12.23
N ASP A 112 6.64 -8.20 10.92
CA ASP A 112 6.37 -9.36 10.08
C ASP A 112 7.49 -9.55 9.04
N SER A 113 7.16 -9.97 7.82
CA SER A 113 8.12 -10.21 6.74
C SER A 113 8.77 -8.90 6.24
N GLU A 114 9.95 -8.99 5.62
CA GLU A 114 10.66 -7.80 5.11
C GLU A 114 9.79 -6.97 4.14
N MET A 115 8.97 -7.62 3.31
CA MET A 115 8.06 -6.94 2.39
C MET A 115 6.87 -6.28 3.11
N ASP A 116 6.37 -6.91 4.16
CA ASP A 116 5.28 -6.38 4.98
C ASP A 116 5.73 -5.09 5.66
N GLU A 117 6.97 -5.08 6.16
CA GLU A 117 7.56 -3.91 6.79
C GLU A 117 7.82 -2.77 5.81
N VAL A 118 8.15 -3.05 4.55
CA VAL A 118 8.21 -2.02 3.49
C VAL A 118 6.86 -1.34 3.32
N LEU A 119 5.77 -2.10 3.18
CA LEU A 119 4.45 -1.53 2.96
C LEU A 119 3.96 -0.74 4.18
N LYS A 120 4.14 -1.29 5.39
CA LYS A 120 3.78 -0.60 6.64
C LYS A 120 4.46 0.76 6.74
N ASP A 121 5.75 0.79 6.44
CA ASP A 121 6.56 1.99 6.55
C ASP A 121 6.29 2.99 5.43
N ALA A 122 6.04 2.52 4.20
CA ALA A 122 5.63 3.36 3.08
C ALA A 122 4.30 4.09 3.36
N ASP A 123 3.35 3.37 3.98
CA ASP A 123 2.08 3.92 4.41
C ASP A 123 2.27 4.99 5.51
N VAL A 124 3.13 4.70 6.51
CA VAL A 124 3.50 5.67 7.55
C VAL A 124 4.17 6.92 6.97
N ILE A 125 5.07 6.78 5.98
CA ILE A 125 5.68 7.92 5.28
C ILE A 125 4.58 8.81 4.70
N HIS A 126 3.62 8.24 3.97
CA HIS A 126 2.57 9.03 3.36
C HIS A 126 1.66 9.68 4.42
N HIS A 127 1.24 8.94 5.46
CA HIS A 127 0.44 9.52 6.55
C HIS A 127 1.13 10.70 7.23
N CYS A 128 2.43 10.62 7.47
CA CYS A 128 3.15 11.62 8.26
C CYS A 128 3.73 12.77 7.43
N MET A 129 4.03 12.56 6.14
CA MET A 129 4.74 13.55 5.31
C MET A 129 3.86 14.20 4.23
N ASN A 130 2.69 13.63 3.91
CA ASN A 130 1.79 14.21 2.90
C ASN A 130 1.00 15.42 3.43
N ASP A 131 0.61 15.41 4.71
CA ASP A 131 -0.16 16.48 5.34
C ASP A 131 0.37 16.80 6.73
N LEU A 132 1.31 17.77 6.79
CA LEU A 132 2.00 18.18 8.00
C LEU A 132 1.10 18.88 9.04
N SER A 133 -0.16 19.16 8.70
CA SER A 133 -1.13 19.73 9.65
C SER A 133 -1.72 18.67 10.59
N LYS A 134 -1.61 17.39 10.22
CA LYS A 134 -2.15 16.27 11.01
C LYS A 134 -1.14 15.79 12.04
N PRO A 135 -1.58 15.46 13.27
CA PRO A 135 -0.73 14.80 14.23
C PRO A 135 -0.40 13.38 13.74
N ILE A 136 0.81 12.93 14.07
CA ILE A 136 1.22 11.54 13.85
C ILE A 136 0.38 10.65 14.76
N LYS A 137 -0.16 9.55 14.21
CA LYS A 137 -0.96 8.60 14.99
C LYS A 137 -0.04 7.87 15.99
N GLU A 138 -0.54 7.63 17.20
CA GLU A 138 0.24 6.95 18.26
C GLU A 138 0.80 5.60 17.79
N LYS A 139 0.00 4.81 17.05
CA LYS A 139 0.43 3.52 16.50
C LYS A 139 1.56 3.60 15.47
N GLU A 140 1.77 4.77 14.87
CA GLU A 140 2.76 5.01 13.81
C GLU A 140 4.04 5.68 14.34
N GLN A 141 4.01 6.27 15.54
CA GLN A 141 5.08 7.10 16.10
C GLN A 141 6.45 6.41 16.08
N SER A 142 6.54 5.19 16.60
CA SER A 142 7.80 4.42 16.67
C SER A 142 8.38 4.11 15.29
N ARG A 143 7.52 3.78 14.31
CA ARG A 143 7.95 3.54 12.92
C ARG A 143 8.43 4.83 12.27
N TYR A 144 7.69 5.92 12.45
CA TYR A 144 8.05 7.22 11.90
C TYR A 144 9.42 7.71 12.43
N GLU A 145 9.71 7.55 13.71
CA GLU A 145 11.01 7.91 14.29
C GLU A 145 12.17 7.11 13.68
N LYS A 146 11.99 5.81 13.46
CA LYS A 146 12.98 4.96 12.77
C LYS A 146 13.16 5.38 11.31
N LEU A 147 12.07 5.68 10.61
CA LEU A 147 12.10 6.14 9.21
C LEU A 147 12.83 7.46 9.05
N ARG A 148 12.71 8.37 10.02
CA ARG A 148 13.48 9.61 10.03
C ARG A 148 14.98 9.35 10.11
N LEU A 149 15.43 8.40 10.92
CA LEU A 149 16.85 8.03 11.01
C LEU A 149 17.34 7.28 9.76
N GLU A 150 16.46 6.53 9.12
CA GLU A 150 16.77 5.76 7.91
C GLU A 150 16.91 6.66 6.67
N LEU A 151 16.08 7.71 6.56
CA LEU A 151 15.91 8.53 5.35
C LEU A 151 16.46 9.96 5.44
N LEU A 152 16.64 10.52 6.64
CA LEU A 152 17.03 11.91 6.88
C LEU A 152 18.28 12.02 7.76
#